data_AF-A0A7V2LQQ1-F1
#
_entry.id   AF-A0A7V2LQQ1-F1
#
_cell.length_a   1.000
_cell.length_b   1.000
_cell.length_c   1.000
_cell.angle_alpha   90.00
_cell.angle_beta   90.00
_cell.angle_gamma   90.00
#
_symmetry.space_group_name_H-M   'P 1'
#
loop_
_entity.id
_entity.type
_entity.pdbx_description
1 polymer ?
#
loop_
_entity_poly.entity_id
_entity_poly.type
_entity_poly.pdbx_seq_one_letter_code
_entity_poly.pdbx_strand_id
1 'polypeptide(L)' 'MAAVPKKLRFLLFGMGPKFHATVALVLEFLGLACLIVGIVGSVIDKGLGMWWPTDWFFVAIALWIWALWSWLTAYVAAKD' A
#
# COMPACT_ATOMS: atom_id res chain seq x y z
N MET A 1 0.96 -13.13 24.10
CA MET A 1 1.94 -12.59 23.13
C MET A 1 3.21 -12.33 23.90
N ALA A 2 4.36 -12.84 23.44
CA ALA A 2 5.62 -12.59 24.12
C ALA A 2 5.93 -11.08 24.01
N ALA A 3 6.12 -10.40 25.14
CA ALA A 3 6.38 -8.97 25.14
C ALA A 3 7.67 -8.68 24.35
N VAL A 4 7.54 -8.01 23.21
CA VAL A 4 8.69 -7.64 22.38
C VAL A 4 9.54 -6.62 23.14
N PRO A 5 10.84 -6.89 23.39
CA PRO A 5 11.71 -5.94 24.08
C PRO A 5 11.72 -4.58 23.39
N LYS A 6 11.53 -3.48 24.14
CA LYS A 6 11.40 -2.12 23.59
C LYS A 6 12.52 -1.74 22.60
N LYS A 7 13.74 -2.21 22.84
CA LYS A 7 14.92 -1.96 21.99
C LYS A 7 14.89 -2.71 20.65
N LEU A 8 14.12 -3.80 20.56
CA LEU A 8 13.97 -4.60 19.33
C LEU A 8 12.74 -4.21 18.50
N ARG A 9 11.81 -3.39 19.03
CA ARG A 9 10.60 -2.96 18.31
C ARG A 9 10.92 -2.17 17.04
N PHE A 10 12.00 -1.40 17.01
CA PHE A 10 12.43 -0.68 15.81
C PHE A 10 12.86 -1.62 14.68
N LEU A 11 13.44 -2.80 14.99
CA LEU A 11 13.82 -3.78 13.98
C LEU A 11 12.60 -4.47 13.35
N LEU A 12 11.52 -4.63 14.13
CA LEU A 12 10.31 -5.32 13.68
C LEU A 12 9.28 -4.37 13.05
N PHE A 13 9.21 -3.12 13.52
CA PHE A 13 8.15 -2.16 13.16
C PHE A 13 8.71 -0.82 12.65
N GLY A 14 10.01 -0.74 12.39
CA GLY A 14 10.66 0.41 11.77
C GLY A 14 10.38 1.73 12.48
N MET A 15 9.96 2.73 11.69
CA MET A 15 9.59 4.07 12.16
C MET A 15 8.29 4.12 13.00
N GLY A 16 7.68 2.97 13.26
CA GLY A 16 6.56 2.82 14.19
C GLY A 16 5.18 2.79 13.51
N PRO A 17 4.12 2.58 14.31
CA PRO A 17 2.77 2.32 13.80
C PRO A 17 2.18 3.48 13.02
N LYS A 18 2.44 4.73 13.44
CA LYS A 18 1.93 5.92 12.74
C LYS A 18 2.48 6.01 11.31
N PHE A 19 3.79 5.79 11.14
CA PHE A 19 4.42 5.81 9.82
C PHE A 19 3.80 4.75 8.90
N HIS A 20 3.71 3.51 9.36
CA HIS A 20 3.14 2.41 8.58
C HIS A 20 1.66 2.63 8.21
N ALA A 21 0.87 3.24 9.11
CA ALA A 21 -0.52 3.61 8.83
C ALA A 21 -0.61 4.74 7.79
N THR A 22 0.24 5.77 7.88
CA THR A 22 0.29 6.84 6.88
C THR A 22 0.71 6.30 5.51
N VAL A 23 1.72 5.41 5.47
CA VAL A 23 2.15 4.76 4.22
C VAL A 23 1.02 3.93 3.62
N ALA A 24 0.30 3.15 4.44
CA ALA A 24 -0.85 2.37 3.96
C ALA A 24 -1.90 3.27 3.30
N LEU A 25 -2.26 4.38 3.96
CA LEU A 25 -3.24 5.34 3.45
C LEU A 25 -2.78 5.99 2.13
N VAL A 26 -1.51 6.39 2.03
CA VAL A 26 -0.95 6.96 0.77
C VAL A 26 -0.98 5.93 -0.36
N LEU A 27 -0.57 4.69 -0.08
CA LEU A 27 -0.56 3.61 -1.06
C LEU A 27 -1.99 3.24 -1.52
N GLU A 28 -2.98 3.29 -0.63
CA GLU A 28 -4.40 3.09 -1.00
C GLU A 28 -4.89 4.15 -1.98
N PHE A 29 -4.62 5.43 -1.71
CA PHE A 29 -5.01 6.52 -2.61
C PHE A 29 -4.29 6.44 -3.96
N LEU A 30 -3.00 6.09 -3.97
CA LEU A 30 -2.26 5.87 -5.21
C LEU A 30 -2.80 4.67 -5.99
N GLY A 31 -3.14 3.57 -5.30
CA GLY A 31 -3.76 2.39 -5.92
C GLY A 31 -5.12 2.74 -6.53
N LEU A 32 -5.93 3.54 -5.85
CA LEU A 32 -7.20 4.03 -6.36
C LEU A 32 -7.02 4.91 -7.61
N ALA A 33 -6.02 5.80 -7.61
CA ALA A 33 -5.69 6.61 -8.78
C ALA A 33 -5.27 5.74 -9.97
N CYS A 34 -4.41 4.74 -9.76
CA CYS A 34 -4.00 3.79 -10.80
C CYS A 34 -5.20 3.01 -11.35
N LEU A 35 -6.12 2.56 -10.48
CA LEU A 35 -7.34 1.89 -10.91
C LEU A 35 -8.20 2.79 -11.81
N ILE A 36 -8.40 4.05 -11.42
CA ILE A 36 -9.17 5.02 -12.21
C ILE A 36 -8.50 5.22 -13.59
N VAL A 37 -7.18 5.40 -13.64
CA VAL A 37 -6.46 5.56 -14.91
C VAL A 37 -6.60 4.30 -15.78
N GLY A 38 -6.52 3.11 -15.20
CA GLY A 38 -6.72 1.85 -15.92
C GLY A 38 -8.14 1.72 -16.50
N ILE A 39 -9.17 2.06 -15.74
CA ILE A 39 -10.57 2.04 -16.20
C ILE A 39 -10.77 3.06 -17.32
N VAL A 40 -10.35 4.32 -17.12
CA VAL A 40 -10.50 5.37 -18.13
C VAL A 40 -9.74 5.01 -19.39
N GLY A 41 -8.49 4.55 -19.28
CA GLY A 41 -7.66 4.09 -20.39
C GLY A 41 -8.31 2.96 -21.19
N SER A 42 -8.97 2.02 -20.50
CA SER A 42 -9.72 0.94 -21.14
C SER A 42 -10.97 1.42 -21.86
N VAL A 43 -11.65 2.45 -21.36
CA VAL A 43 -12.86 3.01 -22.00
C VAL A 43 -12.52 3.80 -23.26
N ILE A 44 -11.40 4.52 -23.26
CA ILE A 44 -10.98 5.35 -24.40
C ILE A 44 -10.06 4.60 -25.38
N ASP A 45 -9.80 3.32 -25.12
CA ASP A 45 -8.88 2.45 -25.87
C ASP A 45 -7.49 3.08 -26.11
N LYS A 46 -6.96 3.73 -25.07
CA LYS A 46 -5.62 4.36 -25.09
C LYS A 46 -4.83 4.05 -23.84
N GLY A 47 -3.55 3.76 -24.03
CA GLY A 47 -2.56 3.72 -22.97
C GLY A 47 -2.30 5.12 -22.39
N LEU A 48 -2.84 5.41 -21.21
CA LEU A 48 -2.59 6.66 -20.49
C LEU A 48 -1.29 6.55 -19.69
N GLY A 49 -0.14 6.66 -20.35
CA GLY A 49 1.19 6.64 -19.71
C GLY A 49 1.83 5.26 -19.53
N MET A 50 1.07 4.18 -19.64
CA MET A 50 1.56 2.80 -19.79
C MET A 50 1.08 2.24 -21.13
N TRP A 51 1.72 1.16 -21.61
CA TRP A 51 1.42 0.60 -22.93
C TRP A 51 0.01 0.01 -22.99
N TRP A 52 -0.42 -0.70 -21.94
CA TRP A 52 -1.77 -1.27 -21.84
C TRP A 52 -2.53 -0.72 -20.62
N PRO A 53 -3.85 -0.47 -20.73
CA PRO A 53 -4.67 -0.10 -19.58
C PRO A 53 -4.64 -1.13 -18.43
N THR A 54 -4.41 -2.40 -18.77
CA THR A 54 -4.24 -3.49 -17.80
C THR A 54 -3.00 -3.34 -16.93
N ASP A 55 -1.96 -2.65 -17.39
CA ASP A 55 -0.73 -2.44 -16.61
C ASP A 55 -1.02 -1.60 -15.36
N TRP A 56 -1.86 -0.56 -15.50
CA TRP A 56 -2.33 0.26 -14.39
C TRP A 56 -3.13 -0.55 -13.36
N PHE A 57 -3.88 -1.56 -13.82
CA PHE A 57 -4.62 -2.46 -12.94
C PHE A 57 -3.68 -3.33 -12.09
N PHE A 58 -2.61 -3.86 -12.70
CA PHE A 58 -1.59 -4.60 -11.96
C PHE A 58 -0.85 -3.74 -10.94
N VAL A 59 -0.54 -2.49 -11.30
CA VAL A 59 0.08 -1.53 -10.37
C VAL A 59 -0.86 -1.22 -9.19
N ALA A 60 -2.15 -1.03 -9.45
CA ALA A 60 -3.15 -0.82 -8.39
C ALA A 60 -3.19 -2.00 -7.40
N ILE A 61 -3.20 -3.24 -7.90
CA ILE A 61 -3.17 -4.45 -7.05
C ILE A 61 -1.88 -4.48 -6.21
N ALA A 62 -0.72 -4.24 -6.82
CA ALA A 62 0.55 -4.26 -6.11
C ALA A 62 0.58 -3.21 -4.98
N LEU A 63 0.07 -2.00 -5.24
CA LEU A 63 -0.04 -0.93 -4.25
C LEU A 63 -0.98 -1.31 -3.11
N TRP A 64 -2.12 -1.93 -3.39
CA TRP A 64 -3.04 -2.36 -2.34
C TRP A 64 -2.51 -3.52 -1.49
N ILE A 65 -1.82 -4.50 -2.10
CA ILE A 65 -1.16 -5.58 -1.33
C ILE A 65 -0.13 -4.97 -0.38
N TRP A 66 0.66 -4.00 -0.85
CA TRP A 66 1.62 -3.31 0.00
C TRP A 66 0.94 -2.46 1.08
N ALA A 67 -0.14 -1.74 0.73
CA ALA A 67 -0.91 -0.98 1.70
C ALA A 67 -1.45 -1.87 2.83
N LEU A 68 -2.03 -3.02 2.48
CA LEU A 68 -2.52 -4.03 3.44
C LEU A 68 -1.41 -4.55 4.34
N TRP A 69 -0.24 -4.87 3.78
CA TRP A 69 0.90 -5.31 4.58
C TRP A 69 1.38 -4.23 5.56
N SER A 70 1.45 -2.98 5.11
CA SER A 70 1.84 -1.84 5.95
C SER A 70 0.81 -1.59 7.05
N TRP A 71 -0.48 -1.73 6.73
CA TRP A 71 -1.56 -1.59 7.71
C TRP A 71 -1.51 -2.69 8.78
N LEU A 72 -1.29 -3.96 8.38
CA LEU A 72 -1.12 -5.07 9.32
C LEU A 72 0.10 -4.85 10.23
N THR A 73 1.21 -4.38 9.66
CA THR A 73 2.41 -4.03 10.43
C THR A 73 2.11 -2.93 11.45
N ALA A 74 1.37 -1.89 11.06
CA ALA A 74 0.94 -0.81 11.97
C ALA A 74 0.02 -1.33 13.10
N TYR A 75 -0.92 -2.22 12.76
CA TYR A 75 -1.88 -2.76 13.71
C TYR A 75 -1.21 -3.64 14.77
N VAL A 76 -0.32 -4.55 14.36
CA VAL A 76 0.45 -5.37 15.30
C VAL A 76 1.38 -4.49 16.15
N ALA A 77 2.06 -3.53 15.52
CA ALA A 77 2.94 -2.59 16.23
C ALA A 77 2.21 -1.74 17.29
N ALA A 78 0.93 -1.43 17.09
CA ALA A 78 0.10 -0.66 18.00
C ALA A 78 -0.53 -1.49 19.14
N LYS A 79 -0.62 -2.81 18.97
CA LYS A 79 -1.16 -3.74 19.97
C LYS A 79 -0.14 -4.16 21.03
N ASP A 80 1.13 -4.24 20.65
CA ASP A 80 2.26 -4.48 21.57
C ASP A 80 2.68 -3.20 22.30
#